data_AF-A0A535LAQ8-F1
#
_entry.id   AF-A0A535LAQ8-F1
#
_cell.length_a   1.000
_cell.length_b   1.000
_cell.length_c   1.000
_cell.angle_alpha   90.00
_cell.angle_beta   90.00
_cell.angle_gamma   90.00
#
_symmetry.space_group_name_H-M   'P 1'
#
loop_
_entity.id
_entity.type
_entity.pdbx_description
1 polymer ?
#
loop_
_entity_poly.entity_id
_entity_poly.type
_entity_poly.pdbx_seq_one_letter_code
_entity_poly.pdbx_strand_id
1 'polypeptide(L)'
;VDLRTVYPLDKEAILTSARKTGKCLVLYEDNFSVSIGSEVAAIIADEAWRWLDAPVKRLGGLDVPSMPYAPAMEDAFMPNPEKIARALRDLAAF
;
A
#
# COMPACT_ATOMS: atom_id res chain seq x y z
N VAL A 1 8.69 -2.93 -3.51
CA VAL A 1 8.93 -4.37 -3.34
C VAL A 1 7.75 -5.08 -3.95
N ASP A 2 7.98 -6.03 -4.85
CA ASP A 2 6.91 -6.92 -5.34
C ASP A 2 6.78 -8.10 -4.38
N LEU A 3 5.58 -8.33 -3.85
CA LEU A 3 5.33 -9.30 -2.78
C LEU A 3 5.29 -10.74 -3.29
N ARG A 4 4.81 -10.96 -4.52
CA ARG A 4 4.61 -12.26 -5.21
C ARG A 4 3.77 -13.31 -4.49
N THR A 5 4.12 -13.67 -3.25
CA THR A 5 3.45 -14.67 -2.41
C THR A 5 2.67 -13.96 -1.31
N VAL A 6 1.36 -14.18 -1.25
CA VAL A 6 0.51 -13.64 -0.19
C VAL A 6 0.66 -14.46 1.10
N TYR A 7 0.74 -15.79 0.98
CA TYR A 7 0.90 -16.68 2.13
C TYR A 7 1.76 -17.91 1.78
N PRO A 8 2.88 -18.15 2.49
CA PRO A 8 3.47 -17.29 3.51
C PRO A 8 4.10 -16.02 2.90
N LEU A 9 3.89 -14.87 3.56
CA LEU A 9 4.43 -13.57 3.11
C LEU A 9 5.94 -13.47 3.38
N ASP A 10 6.70 -12.93 2.42
CA ASP A 10 8.12 -12.62 2.61
C ASP A 10 8.30 -11.36 3.47
N LYS A 11 8.15 -11.53 4.79
CA LYS A 11 8.27 -10.43 5.76
C LYS A 11 9.68 -9.86 5.80
N GLU A 12 10.70 -10.68 5.58
CA GLU A 12 12.10 -10.25 5.66
C GLU A 12 12.41 -9.22 4.57
N ALA A 13 12.00 -9.48 3.33
CA ALA A 13 12.19 -8.53 2.23
C ALA A 13 11.45 -7.19 2.47
N ILE A 14 10.22 -7.26 2.98
CA ILE A 14 9.41 -6.07 3.31
C ILE A 14 10.09 -5.24 4.39
N LEU A 15 10.45 -5.85 5.52
CA LEU A 15 11.04 -5.16 6.67
C LEU A 15 12.43 -4.61 6.37
N THR A 16 13.24 -5.34 5.59
CA THR A 16 14.55 -4.85 5.15
C THR A 16 14.42 -3.59 4.31
N SER A 17 13.47 -3.55 3.38
CA SER A 17 13.20 -2.35 2.59
C SER A 17 12.68 -1.21 3.47
N ALA A 18 11.71 -1.48 4.35
CA ALA A 18 11.11 -0.48 5.22
C ALA A 18 12.13 0.19 6.16
N ARG A 19 12.99 -0.61 6.80
CA ARG A 19 14.07 -0.12 7.67
C ARG A 19 15.11 0.71 6.92
N LYS A 20 15.31 0.44 5.64
CA LYS A 20 16.25 1.21 4.79
C LYS A 20 15.68 2.57 4.39
N THR A 21 14.38 2.66 4.10
CA THR A 21 13.79 3.87 3.50
C THR A 21 13.02 4.75 4.49
N GLY A 22 12.58 4.21 5.62
CA GLY A 22 11.83 4.93 6.66
C GLY A 22 10.43 5.40 6.27
N LYS A 23 10.09 5.43 4.98
CA LYS A 23 8.79 5.80 4.44
C LYS A 23 8.27 4.69 3.53
N CYS A 24 7.03 4.24 3.77
CA CYS A 24 6.43 3.10 3.09
C CYS A 24 5.03 3.42 2.56
N LEU A 25 4.78 3.09 1.29
CA LEU A 25 3.46 3.07 0.66
C LEU A 25 3.13 1.63 0.25
N VAL A 26 2.05 1.07 0.81
CA VAL A 26 1.52 -0.24 0.43
C VAL A 26 0.46 -0.04 -0.65
N LEU A 27 0.69 -0.60 -1.84
CA LEU A 27 -0.17 -0.44 -3.02
C LEU A 27 -0.86 -1.77 -3.36
N TYR A 28 -2.16 -1.73 -3.62
CA TYR A 28 -2.97 -2.89 -4.03
C TYR A 28 -4.27 -2.41 -4.71
N GLU A 29 -4.99 -3.32 -5.38
CA GLU A 29 -6.19 -2.97 -6.17
C GLU A 29 -7.50 -3.38 -5.49
N ASP A 30 -7.45 -4.33 -4.56
CA ASP A 30 -8.62 -4.79 -3.80
C ASP A 30 -9.16 -3.68 -2.87
N ASN A 31 -10.33 -3.94 -2.29
CA ASN A 31 -11.00 -3.08 -1.32
C ASN A 31 -10.01 -2.57 -0.25
N PHE A 32 -10.13 -1.28 0.06
CA PHE A 32 -9.25 -0.63 1.01
C PHE A 32 -9.28 -1.32 2.37
N SER A 33 -10.46 -1.70 2.82
CA SER A 33 -10.71 -2.32 4.12
C SER A 33 -10.54 -3.85 4.08
N VAL A 34 -10.01 -4.42 5.18
CA VAL A 34 -9.89 -5.87 5.39
C VAL A 34 -9.18 -6.60 4.23
N SER A 35 -8.02 -6.10 3.84
CA SER A 35 -7.27 -6.61 2.68
C SER A 35 -5.85 -7.04 3.04
N ILE A 36 -5.16 -7.71 2.11
CA ILE A 36 -3.74 -8.06 2.27
C ILE A 36 -2.88 -6.83 2.50
N GLY A 37 -3.23 -5.70 1.88
CA GLY A 37 -2.51 -4.45 2.11
C GLY A 37 -2.66 -3.92 3.54
N SER A 38 -3.75 -4.26 4.25
CA SER A 38 -3.90 -3.96 5.67
C SER A 38 -2.96 -4.79 6.55
N GLU A 39 -2.81 -6.08 6.23
CA GLU A 39 -1.87 -6.97 6.93
C GLU A 39 -0.41 -6.55 6.72
N VAL A 40 -0.02 -6.25 5.47
CA VAL A 40 1.33 -5.77 5.15
C VAL A 40 1.64 -4.48 5.90
N ALA A 41 0.68 -3.55 5.95
CA ALA A 41 0.87 -2.29 6.68
C ALA A 41 1.00 -2.51 8.19
N ALA A 42 0.21 -3.44 8.76
CA ALA A 42 0.29 -3.80 10.18
C ALA A 42 1.67 -4.41 10.52
N ILE A 43 2.17 -5.34 9.71
CA ILE A 43 3.50 -5.95 9.88
C ILE A 43 4.61 -4.88 9.88
N ILE A 44 4.59 -3.94 8.92
CA ILE A 44 5.58 -2.86 8.87
C ILE A 44 5.46 -1.96 10.10
N ALA A 45 4.23 -1.59 10.46
CA ALA A 45 3.98 -0.71 11.60
C ALA A 45 4.34 -1.36 12.94
N ASP A 46 4.24 -2.67 13.08
CA ASP A 46 4.58 -3.38 14.32
C ASP A 46 6.07 -3.74 14.41
N GLU A 47 6.66 -4.24 13.33
CA GLU A 47 8.02 -4.80 13.35
C GLU A 47 9.11 -3.80 12.90
N ALA A 48 8.74 -2.66 12.31
CA ALA A 48 9.67 -1.63 11.84
C ALA A 48 9.41 -0.22 12.40
N TRP A 49 8.51 -0.04 13.39
CA TRP A 49 8.12 1.29 13.90
C TRP A 49 9.29 2.21 14.28
N ARG A 50 10.38 1.66 14.82
CA ARG A 50 11.56 2.45 15.25
C ARG A 50 12.35 3.07 14.10
N TRP A 51 12.13 2.60 12.88
CA TRP A 51 12.81 3.07 11.67
C TRP A 51 11.90 3.93 10.79
N LEU A 52 10.63 4.11 11.16
CA LEU A 52 9.70 4.87 10.33
C LEU A 52 9.80 6.36 10.61
N ASP A 53 10.03 7.14 9.56
CA ASP A 53 10.04 8.62 9.59
C ASP A 53 8.66 9.20 9.28
N ALA A 54 7.73 8.38 8.80
CA ALA A 54 6.36 8.76 8.44
C ALA A 54 5.41 7.58 8.68
N PRO A 55 4.09 7.82 8.83
CA PRO A 55 3.12 6.74 8.95
C PRO A 55 3.15 5.82 7.71
N VAL A 56 2.95 4.52 7.92
CA VAL A 56 2.75 3.58 6.81
C VAL A 56 1.48 3.96 6.06
N LYS A 57 1.63 4.42 4.82
CA LYS A 57 0.49 4.80 3.96
C LYS A 57 0.04 3.59 3.14
N ARG A 58 -1.24 3.57 2.82
CA ARG A 58 -1.87 2.59 1.93
C ARG A 58 -2.56 3.31 0.79
N LEU A 59 -2.48 2.73 -0.41
CA LEU A 59 -3.24 3.12 -1.58
C LEU A 59 -3.89 1.85 -2.13
N GLY A 60 -5.19 1.72 -1.88
CA GLY A 60 -6.03 0.58 -2.27
C GLY A 60 -7.19 1.02 -3.16
N GLY A 61 -7.97 0.06 -3.66
CA GLY A 61 -9.26 0.32 -4.30
C GLY A 61 -10.28 0.89 -3.31
N LEU A 62 -11.37 1.47 -3.83
CA LEU A 62 -12.47 1.95 -2.99
C LEU A 62 -13.24 0.77 -2.39
N ASP A 63 -13.83 0.92 -1.21
CA ASP A 63 -14.68 -0.13 -0.61
C ASP A 63 -16.03 -0.21 -1.35
N VAL A 64 -16.07 -1.02 -2.42
CA VAL A 64 -17.26 -1.22 -3.26
C VAL A 64 -17.49 -2.71 -3.53
N PRO A 65 -18.75 -3.15 -3.69
CA PRO A 65 -19.07 -4.57 -3.84
C PRO A 65 -18.60 -5.17 -5.17
N SER A 66 -18.59 -4.39 -6.24
CA SER A 66 -18.17 -4.84 -7.57
C SER A 66 -17.36 -3.76 -8.27
N MET A 67 -16.29 -4.18 -8.94
CA MET A 67 -15.47 -3.32 -9.77
C MET A 67 -16.33 -2.73 -10.92
N PRO A 68 -16.35 -1.40 -11.13
CA PRO A 68 -17.21 -0.77 -12.13
C PRO A 68 -16.80 -1.08 -13.57
N TYR A 69 -17.75 -1.43 -14.43
CA TYR A 69 -17.49 -1.69 -15.86
C TYR A 69 -17.38 -0.43 -16.72
N ALA A 70 -18.03 0.67 -16.32
CA ALA A 70 -17.98 1.90 -17.10
C ALA A 70 -16.57 2.50 -17.06
N PRO A 71 -15.94 2.83 -18.20
CA PRO A 71 -14.53 3.27 -18.23
C PRO A 71 -14.21 4.42 -17.28
N ALA A 72 -15.07 5.43 -17.22
CA ALA A 72 -14.88 6.57 -16.32
C ALA A 72 -14.90 6.18 -14.83
N MET A 73 -15.63 5.13 -14.47
CA MET A 73 -15.70 4.62 -13.09
C MET A 73 -14.55 3.66 -12.79
N GLU A 74 -14.12 2.86 -13.77
CA GLU A 74 -12.90 2.04 -13.69
C GLU A 74 -11.67 2.94 -13.47
N ASP A 75 -11.51 4.00 -14.27
CA ASP A 75 -10.43 4.99 -14.13
C ASP A 75 -10.44 5.66 -12.75
N ALA A 76 -11.64 5.92 -12.20
CA ALA A 76 -11.79 6.47 -10.87
C ALA A 76 -11.41 5.45 -9.77
N PHE A 77 -11.72 4.17 -9.98
CA PHE A 77 -11.47 3.08 -9.03
C PHE A 77 -10.00 2.64 -9.01
N MET A 78 -9.39 2.39 -10.17
CA MET A 78 -8.07 1.76 -10.28
C MET A 78 -6.94 2.71 -9.85
N PRO A 79 -5.90 2.21 -9.16
CA PRO A 79 -4.66 2.95 -8.99
C PRO A 79 -4.04 3.29 -10.35
N ASN A 80 -3.52 4.51 -10.48
CA ASN A 80 -2.83 4.96 -11.70
C ASN A 80 -1.57 5.75 -11.33
N PRO A 81 -0.66 6.01 -12.29
CA PRO A 81 0.60 6.70 -12.03
C PRO A 81 0.41 8.05 -11.34
N GLU A 82 -0.64 8.81 -11.68
CA GLU A 82 -0.92 10.12 -11.10
C GLU A 82 -1.31 10.01 -9.62
N LYS A 83 -2.23 9.09 -9.29
CA LYS A 83 -2.68 8.80 -7.91
C LYS A 83 -1.50 8.31 -7.06
N ILE A 84 -0.69 7.41 -7.60
CA ILE A 84 0.50 6.86 -6.92
C ILE A 84 1.53 7.97 -6.68
N ALA A 85 1.85 8.77 -7.69
CA ALA A 85 2.82 9.86 -7.57
C ALA A 85 2.38 10.92 -6.56
N ARG A 86 1.08 11.25 -6.52
CA ARG A 86 0.54 12.15 -5.50
C ARG A 86 0.72 11.58 -4.10
N ALA A 87 0.30 10.34 -3.86
CA ALA A 87 0.46 9.69 -2.56
C ALA A 87 1.92 9.61 -2.10
N LEU A 88 2.85 9.34 -3.02
CA LEU A 88 4.29 9.31 -2.74
C LEU A 88 4.84 10.70 -2.40
N ARG A 89 4.42 11.77 -3.09
CA ARG A 89 4.83 13.14 -2.76
C ARG A 89 4.33 13.57 -1.38
N ASP A 90 3.06 13.29 -1.07
CA ASP A 90 2.47 13.59 0.23
C ASP A 90 3.21 12.84 1.36
N LEU A 91 3.56 11.57 1.13
CA LEU A 91 4.35 10.77 2.07
C LEU A 91 5.79 11.29 2.22
N ALA A 92 6.41 11.73 1.12
CA ALA A 92 7.77 12.26 1.13
C ALA A 92 7.88 13.58 1.89
N ALA A 93 6.81 14.38 1.94
CA ALA A 93 6.77 15.69 2.59
C ALA A 93 6.61 15.68 4.12
N PHE A 94 6.26 14.53 4.72
CA PHE A 94 6.32 14.33 6.19
C PHE A 94 7.75 14.50 6.72
#